data_AF-A0A3D2CEH2-F1
#
_entry.id   AF-A0A3D2CEH2-F1
#
_cell.length_a   1.000
_cell.length_b   1.000
_cell.length_c   1.000
_cell.angle_alpha   90.00
_cell.angle_beta   90.00
_cell.angle_gamma   90.00
#
_symmetry.space_group_name_H-M   'P 1'
#
loop_
_entity.id
_entity.type
_entity.pdbx_description
1 polymer ?
#
loop_
_entity_poly.entity_id
_entity_poly.type
_entity_poly.pdbx_seq_one_letter_code
_entity_poly.pdbx_strand_id
1 'polypeptide(L)'
;MALWCARLTLLFCLGFVLTLGAVSWPRWQTIESQTIAMAEQHLRHEAAHPGWSFPGTVYSAPADLTLPRKRLVAHALARGYTEQCPPAQPGQVCARSGDVIPRGGRFAEGDQPAGVKGWTRPLALEPMPIGHLIGPDTEIRWHLPLEDAPDHLIAALFASEDADYQDHIGVNPLGIARAAWVNLQGGGIQQGASTITMQVVRNLSQDKERSIQRKIREILAAVALDRNLGKEQVLQIYLDAPYLGQHGSFSICGFEAASRHYYGISARDLSLSQAATLASILPAPAKYAPDTAPERAKARRDRTLRLMRDAGWDAAEVEAALAEPIVASAQPLPEDRYPAYMQATRSWLEANLEPHIVYG
;
A
#
# COMPACT_ATOMS: atom_id res chain seq x y z
N MET A 1 -32.77 -28.51 45.96
CA MET A 1 -32.32 -29.22 44.74
C MET A 1 -31.96 -28.26 43.59
N ALA A 2 -32.77 -27.26 43.24
CA ALA A 2 -32.49 -26.35 42.11
C ALA A 2 -31.17 -25.54 42.22
N LEU A 3 -30.81 -25.04 43.41
CA LEU A 3 -29.57 -24.29 43.66
C LEU A 3 -28.29 -25.13 43.54
N TRP A 4 -28.39 -26.45 43.77
CA TRP A 4 -27.26 -27.37 43.64
C TRP A 4 -26.99 -27.75 42.18
N CYS A 5 -28.06 -27.93 41.40
CA CYS A 5 -27.95 -28.17 39.95
C CYS A 5 -27.30 -26.97 39.25
N ALA A 6 -27.75 -25.74 39.54
CA ALA A 6 -27.19 -24.52 38.94
C ALA A 6 -25.69 -24.31 39.27
N ARG A 7 -25.27 -24.62 40.51
CA ARG A 7 -23.85 -24.54 40.90
C ARG A 7 -22.98 -25.59 40.22
N LEU A 8 -23.48 -26.82 40.05
CA LEU A 8 -22.79 -27.88 39.30
C LEU A 8 -22.67 -27.55 37.82
N THR A 9 -23.69 -26.96 37.20
CA THR A 9 -23.62 -26.50 35.80
C THR A 9 -22.62 -25.36 35.64
N LEU A 10 -22.59 -24.40 36.58
CA LEU A 10 -21.61 -23.30 36.57
C LEU A 10 -20.17 -23.80 36.75
N LEU A 11 -19.93 -24.77 37.64
CA LEU A 11 -18.61 -25.36 37.85
C LEU A 11 -18.17 -26.22 36.66
N PHE A 12 -19.09 -26.93 36.01
CA PHE A 12 -18.81 -27.64 34.75
C PHE A 12 -18.51 -26.67 33.61
N CYS A 13 -19.27 -25.57 33.47
CA CYS A 13 -19.00 -24.54 32.48
C CYS A 13 -17.66 -23.84 32.75
N LEU A 14 -17.33 -23.51 34.01
CA LEU A 14 -16.02 -22.93 34.36
C LEU A 14 -14.89 -23.91 34.08
N GLY A 15 -15.04 -25.18 34.48
CA GLY A 15 -14.05 -26.24 34.23
C GLY A 15 -13.84 -26.50 32.74
N PHE A 16 -14.91 -26.48 31.95
CA PHE A 16 -14.86 -26.63 30.49
C PHE A 16 -14.22 -25.42 29.80
N VAL A 17 -14.51 -24.19 30.25
CA VAL A 17 -13.87 -22.96 29.76
C VAL A 17 -12.39 -22.91 30.14
N LEU A 18 -12.04 -23.33 31.36
CA LEU A 18 -10.64 -23.38 31.81
C LEU A 18 -9.84 -24.48 31.09
N THR A 19 -10.44 -25.64 30.81
CA THR A 19 -9.77 -26.71 30.07
C THR A 19 -9.67 -26.43 28.58
N LEU A 20 -10.73 -25.91 27.94
CA LEU A 20 -10.65 -25.39 26.56
C LEU A 20 -9.65 -24.25 26.47
N GLY A 21 -9.66 -23.33 27.45
CA GLY A 21 -8.67 -22.28 27.61
C GLY A 21 -7.26 -22.85 27.65
N ALA A 22 -6.95 -23.77 28.56
CA ALA A 22 -5.63 -24.38 28.69
C ALA A 22 -5.17 -25.17 27.44
N VAL A 23 -6.08 -25.82 26.71
CA VAL A 23 -5.75 -26.59 25.49
C VAL A 23 -5.58 -25.67 24.26
N SER A 24 -6.35 -24.58 24.20
CA SER A 24 -6.29 -23.61 23.10
C SER A 24 -5.27 -22.49 23.33
N TRP A 25 -4.84 -22.27 24.58
CA TRP A 25 -3.90 -21.21 24.97
C TRP A 25 -2.55 -21.28 24.25
N PRO A 26 -1.89 -22.45 24.13
CA PRO A 26 -0.66 -22.55 23.35
C PRO A 26 -0.87 -22.21 21.88
N ARG A 27 -1.98 -22.65 21.28
CA ARG A 27 -2.34 -22.32 19.89
C ARG A 27 -2.63 -20.82 19.72
N TRP A 28 -3.28 -20.20 20.70
CA TRP A 28 -3.51 -18.75 20.72
C TRP A 28 -2.19 -17.99 20.79
N GLN A 29 -1.29 -18.36 21.70
CA GLN A 29 0.03 -17.74 21.81
C GLN A 29 0.84 -17.86 20.51
N THR A 30 0.75 -19.00 19.82
CA THR A 30 1.36 -19.15 18.48
C THR A 30 0.76 -18.19 17.46
N ILE A 31 -0.57 -18.09 17.37
CA ILE A 31 -1.24 -17.17 16.43
C ILE A 31 -0.86 -15.72 16.73
N GLU A 32 -0.92 -15.32 18.00
CA GLU A 32 -0.58 -13.96 18.44
C GLU A 32 0.87 -13.62 18.11
N SER A 33 1.83 -14.44 18.55
CA SER A 33 3.26 -14.20 18.31
C SER A 33 3.61 -14.17 16.81
N GLN A 34 3.04 -15.07 16.01
CA GLN A 34 3.26 -15.07 14.56
C GLN A 34 2.68 -13.83 13.89
N THR A 35 1.46 -13.45 14.24
CA THR A 35 0.78 -12.29 13.64
C THR A 35 1.53 -11.00 13.97
N ILE A 36 1.94 -10.83 15.23
CA ILE A 36 2.69 -9.65 15.68
C ILE A 36 4.07 -9.61 14.99
N ALA A 37 4.79 -10.74 14.97
CA ALA A 37 6.11 -10.79 14.34
C ALA A 37 6.04 -10.44 12.85
N MET A 38 5.05 -10.96 12.13
CA MET A 38 4.83 -10.60 10.73
C MET A 38 4.56 -9.11 10.58
N ALA A 39 3.62 -8.56 11.35
CA ALA A 39 3.26 -7.15 11.26
C ALA A 39 4.40 -6.20 11.63
N GLU A 40 5.19 -6.52 12.66
CA GLU A 40 6.39 -5.75 13.02
C GLU A 40 7.44 -5.77 11.91
N GLN A 41 7.68 -6.92 11.28
CA GLN A 41 8.60 -7.01 10.14
C GLN A 41 8.12 -6.13 8.98
N HIS A 42 6.80 -5.98 8.79
CA HIS A 42 6.25 -5.10 7.75
C HIS A 42 6.47 -3.63 8.07
N LEU A 43 6.21 -3.23 9.32
CA LEU A 43 6.42 -1.86 9.78
C LEU A 43 7.90 -1.44 9.72
N ARG A 44 8.82 -2.40 9.84
CA ARG A 44 10.27 -2.14 9.70
C ARG A 44 10.78 -2.25 8.25
N HIS A 45 9.93 -2.60 7.30
CA HIS A 45 10.34 -2.95 5.93
C HIS A 45 11.45 -4.02 5.92
N GLU A 46 11.29 -5.05 6.76
CA GLU A 46 12.22 -6.18 6.90
C GLU A 46 11.62 -7.48 6.33
N ALA A 47 10.41 -7.41 5.76
CA ALA A 47 9.70 -8.55 5.20
C ALA A 47 9.61 -8.46 3.68
N ALA A 48 10.21 -9.44 3.00
CA ALA A 48 9.76 -9.91 1.71
C ALA A 48 9.26 -11.34 1.88
N HIS A 49 7.93 -11.53 1.87
CA HIS A 49 7.33 -12.85 1.84
C HIS A 49 6.36 -12.95 0.66
N PRO A 50 5.91 -14.16 0.26
CA PRO A 50 4.96 -14.28 -0.83
C PRO A 50 3.73 -13.38 -0.60
N GLY A 51 3.39 -12.55 -1.57
CA GLY A 51 2.27 -11.60 -1.50
C GLY A 51 2.55 -10.35 -0.67
N TRP A 52 3.83 -10.03 -0.45
CA TRP A 52 4.27 -8.78 0.15
C TRP A 52 5.74 -8.48 -0.24
N SER A 53 5.91 -7.78 -1.35
CA SER A 53 7.17 -7.19 -1.78
C SER A 53 7.02 -5.70 -2.06
N PHE A 54 8.08 -4.93 -1.84
CA PHE A 54 8.24 -3.55 -2.30
C PHE A 54 9.19 -3.56 -3.49
N PRO A 55 8.72 -3.31 -4.71
CA PRO A 55 9.59 -3.26 -5.87
C PRO A 55 10.70 -2.23 -5.71
N GLY A 56 11.94 -2.68 -5.79
CA GLY A 56 13.11 -1.81 -5.88
C GLY A 56 13.25 -1.19 -7.26
N THR A 57 14.01 -0.10 -7.36
CA THR A 57 14.42 0.48 -8.64
C THR A 57 15.93 0.29 -8.82
N VAL A 58 16.33 -0.28 -9.95
CA VAL A 58 17.74 -0.35 -10.35
C VAL A 58 18.09 0.94 -11.07
N TYR A 59 19.12 1.62 -10.58
CA TYR A 59 19.64 2.83 -11.19
C TYR A 59 20.97 2.57 -11.89
N SER A 60 21.25 3.37 -12.93
CA SER A 60 22.57 3.42 -13.53
C SER A 60 23.60 3.98 -12.56
N ALA A 61 24.88 3.74 -12.83
CA ALA A 61 25.91 4.56 -12.21
C ALA A 61 25.69 6.06 -12.52
N PRO A 62 26.01 6.96 -11.58
CA PRO A 62 26.07 8.38 -11.86
C PRO A 62 27.18 8.64 -12.91
N ALA A 63 27.05 9.71 -13.69
CA ALA A 63 28.05 10.06 -14.70
C ALA A 63 28.95 11.19 -14.18
N ASP A 64 30.23 10.88 -13.99
CA ASP A 64 31.23 11.84 -13.49
C ASP A 64 31.38 13.05 -14.45
N LEU A 65 31.45 14.27 -13.90
CA LEU A 65 31.65 15.48 -14.70
C LEU A 65 33.03 15.59 -15.34
N THR A 66 33.99 14.77 -14.94
CA THR A 66 35.34 14.68 -15.52
C THR A 66 35.38 13.85 -16.81
N LEU A 67 34.26 13.24 -17.22
CA LEU A 67 34.19 12.47 -18.45
C LEU A 67 34.59 13.30 -19.68
N PRO A 68 35.21 12.69 -20.71
CA PRO A 68 35.53 13.38 -21.95
C PRO A 68 34.28 14.04 -22.55
N ARG A 69 34.41 15.29 -23.03
CA ARG A 69 33.30 16.14 -23.53
C ARG A 69 32.19 15.38 -24.24
N LYS A 70 32.53 14.60 -25.28
CA LYS A 70 31.54 13.87 -26.09
C LYS A 70 30.70 12.88 -25.26
N ARG A 71 31.32 12.21 -24.29
CA ARG A 71 30.63 11.26 -23.38
C ARG A 71 29.78 12.00 -22.36
N LEU A 72 30.29 13.08 -21.77
CA LEU A 72 29.53 13.88 -20.80
C LEU A 72 28.27 14.45 -21.43
N VAL A 73 28.38 15.03 -22.63
CA VAL A 73 27.24 15.56 -23.39
C VAL A 73 26.24 14.44 -23.71
N ALA A 74 26.70 13.27 -24.16
CA ALA A 74 25.83 12.14 -24.43
C ALA A 74 25.07 11.67 -23.16
N HIS A 75 25.75 11.63 -22.01
CA HIS A 75 25.13 11.28 -20.74
C HIS A 75 24.12 12.32 -20.25
N ALA A 76 24.37 13.61 -20.48
CA ALA A 76 23.43 14.69 -20.16
C ALA A 76 22.17 14.58 -21.03
N LEU A 77 22.33 14.42 -22.36
CA LEU A 77 21.20 14.29 -23.28
C LEU A 77 20.37 13.04 -23.01
N ALA A 78 21.00 11.90 -22.68
CA ALA A 78 20.29 10.67 -22.31
C ALA A 78 19.41 10.86 -21.05
N ARG A 79 19.76 11.81 -20.17
CA ARG A 79 19.01 12.20 -18.98
C ARG A 79 17.93 13.24 -19.24
N GLY A 80 17.77 13.70 -20.48
CA GLY A 80 16.83 14.76 -20.84
C GLY A 80 17.30 16.17 -20.45
N TYR A 81 18.60 16.39 -20.35
CA TYR A 81 19.13 17.76 -20.22
C TYR A 81 18.84 18.53 -21.51
N THR A 82 18.57 19.83 -21.36
CA THR A 82 18.29 20.72 -22.48
C THR A 82 19.57 21.37 -22.99
N GLU A 83 19.70 21.49 -24.32
CA GLU A 83 20.89 22.10 -24.91
C GLU A 83 20.83 23.63 -24.83
N GLN A 84 21.82 24.25 -24.17
CA GLN A 84 21.94 25.69 -23.99
C GLN A 84 23.43 26.07 -23.85
N CYS A 85 23.89 27.07 -24.60
CA CYS A 85 25.31 27.46 -24.67
C CYS A 85 25.51 28.98 -24.45
N PRO A 86 26.12 29.42 -23.33
CA PRO A 86 26.52 28.62 -22.16
C PRO A 86 25.29 28.17 -21.35
N PRO A 87 25.37 27.07 -20.58
CA PRO A 87 24.29 26.66 -19.71
C PRO A 87 24.09 27.71 -18.60
N ALA A 88 22.83 28.00 -18.27
CA ALA A 88 22.46 29.04 -17.31
C ALA A 88 21.71 28.47 -16.08
N GLN A 89 21.06 27.32 -16.23
CA GLN A 89 20.24 26.70 -15.19
C GLN A 89 20.57 25.21 -15.02
N PRO A 90 20.31 24.62 -13.83
CA PRO A 90 20.36 23.17 -13.64
C PRO A 90 19.56 22.41 -14.70
N GLY A 91 20.11 21.30 -15.20
CA GLY A 91 19.49 20.53 -16.28
C GLY A 91 19.82 21.04 -17.69
N GLN A 92 20.82 21.91 -17.82
CA GLN A 92 21.30 22.39 -19.11
C GLN A 92 22.72 21.92 -19.41
N VAL A 93 22.99 21.68 -20.70
CA VAL A 93 24.30 21.27 -21.21
C VAL A 93 24.66 22.07 -22.47
N CYS A 94 25.93 22.43 -22.64
CA CYS A 94 26.43 22.98 -23.91
C CYS A 94 27.24 21.92 -24.66
N ALA A 95 26.73 21.44 -25.80
CA ALA A 95 27.42 20.41 -26.58
C ALA A 95 28.78 20.88 -27.13
N ARG A 96 28.94 22.19 -27.37
CA ARG A 96 30.18 22.79 -27.90
C ARG A 96 31.31 22.81 -26.88
N SER A 97 31.07 23.31 -25.68
CA SER A 97 32.09 23.40 -24.62
C SER A 97 32.18 22.14 -23.77
N GLY A 98 31.06 21.43 -23.56
CA GLY A 98 30.95 20.34 -22.59
C GLY A 98 30.46 20.79 -21.23
N ASP A 99 30.28 22.09 -21.02
CA ASP A 99 29.80 22.61 -19.75
C ASP A 99 28.39 22.10 -19.46
N VAL A 100 28.16 21.65 -18.24
CA VAL A 100 26.87 21.13 -17.79
C VAL A 100 26.61 21.63 -16.37
N ILE A 101 25.36 22.00 -16.10
CA ILE A 101 24.92 22.35 -14.75
C ILE A 101 24.03 21.20 -14.25
N PRO A 102 24.51 20.35 -13.33
CA PRO A 102 23.74 19.20 -12.84
C PRO A 102 22.40 19.62 -12.24
N ARG A 103 21.36 18.81 -12.41
CA ARG A 103 20.07 19.01 -11.73
C ARG A 103 20.14 18.77 -10.23
N GLY A 104 21.17 18.07 -9.76
CA GLY A 104 21.17 17.50 -8.42
C GLY A 104 20.30 16.25 -8.36
N GLY A 105 20.04 15.77 -7.16
CA GLY A 105 19.19 14.60 -6.92
C GLY A 105 19.76 13.67 -5.87
N ARG A 106 19.12 12.51 -5.73
CA ARG A 106 19.47 11.50 -4.73
C ARG A 106 20.53 10.56 -5.27
N PHE A 107 21.65 10.46 -4.57
CA PHE A 107 22.74 9.53 -4.84
C PHE A 107 22.86 8.53 -3.69
N ALA A 108 23.55 7.42 -3.91
CA ALA A 108 23.79 6.42 -2.87
C ALA A 108 24.51 7.03 -1.65
N GLU A 109 25.31 8.06 -1.89
CA GLU A 109 26.13 8.72 -0.89
C GLU A 109 25.47 9.94 -0.24
N GLY A 110 24.27 10.33 -0.68
CA GLY A 110 23.53 11.49 -0.18
C GLY A 110 22.91 12.35 -1.29
N ASP A 111 22.19 13.40 -0.90
CA ASP A 111 21.48 14.28 -1.84
C ASP A 111 22.38 15.40 -2.35
N GLN A 112 22.67 15.40 -3.65
CA GLN A 112 23.43 16.47 -4.30
C GLN A 112 22.49 17.65 -4.61
N PRO A 113 22.84 18.89 -4.21
CA PRO A 113 22.06 20.07 -4.57
C PRO A 113 22.15 20.34 -6.07
N ALA A 114 21.17 21.08 -6.59
CA ALA A 114 21.19 21.54 -7.96
C ALA A 114 22.37 22.48 -8.24
N GLY A 115 22.97 22.33 -9.42
CA GLY A 115 24.11 23.12 -9.85
C GLY A 115 25.46 22.58 -9.39
N VAL A 116 26.42 23.49 -9.26
CA VAL A 116 27.84 23.16 -9.02
C VAL A 116 28.37 23.73 -7.69
N LYS A 117 27.52 24.37 -6.89
CA LYS A 117 27.89 25.03 -5.63
C LYS A 117 27.32 24.27 -4.42
N GLY A 118 28.08 24.19 -3.33
CA GLY A 118 27.59 23.66 -2.05
C GLY A 118 27.70 22.14 -1.88
N TRP A 119 28.41 21.45 -2.76
CA TRP A 119 28.66 20.01 -2.66
C TRP A 119 30.12 19.72 -2.30
N THR A 120 30.33 18.76 -1.39
CA THR A 120 31.65 18.46 -0.81
C THR A 120 32.35 17.26 -1.46
N ARG A 121 31.71 16.61 -2.45
CA ARG A 121 32.21 15.42 -3.16
C ARG A 121 32.31 15.69 -4.67
N PRO A 122 32.96 14.81 -5.47
CA PRO A 122 32.95 14.94 -6.93
C PRO A 122 31.51 15.02 -7.45
N LEU A 123 31.21 16.09 -8.18
CA LEU A 123 29.90 16.28 -8.80
C LEU A 123 29.72 15.25 -9.90
N ALA A 124 28.49 14.77 -10.03
CA ALA A 124 28.09 13.88 -11.11
C ALA A 124 26.69 14.24 -11.63
N LEU A 125 26.40 13.77 -12.84
CA LEU A 125 25.02 13.68 -13.32
C LEU A 125 24.33 12.51 -12.62
N GLU A 126 23.07 12.73 -12.28
CA GLU A 126 22.25 11.85 -11.46
C GLU A 126 22.11 10.43 -12.03
N PRO A 127 21.92 9.41 -11.19
CA PRO A 127 21.57 8.07 -11.64
C PRO A 127 20.27 8.08 -12.48
N MET A 128 20.20 7.24 -13.50
CA MET A 128 18.97 7.05 -14.29
C MET A 128 18.29 5.75 -13.90
N PRO A 129 16.96 5.71 -13.76
CA PRO A 129 16.27 4.44 -13.57
C PRO A 129 16.45 3.56 -14.82
N ILE A 130 16.88 2.32 -14.59
CA ILE A 130 17.09 1.30 -15.63
C ILE A 130 15.91 0.33 -15.69
N GLY A 131 15.38 -0.05 -14.53
CA GLY A 131 14.32 -1.05 -14.41
C GLY A 131 13.94 -1.29 -12.96
N HIS A 132 13.05 -2.24 -12.74
CA HIS A 132 12.49 -2.54 -11.42
C HIS A 132 12.80 -3.98 -10.97
N LEU A 133 13.00 -4.12 -9.66
CA LEU A 133 13.11 -5.40 -8.97
C LEU A 133 11.74 -5.76 -8.41
N ILE A 134 10.84 -6.20 -9.28
CA ILE A 134 9.53 -6.71 -8.86
C ILE A 134 9.74 -8.10 -8.25
N GLY A 135 9.14 -8.34 -7.09
CA GLY A 135 9.20 -9.62 -6.39
C GLY A 135 8.59 -10.77 -7.18
N PRO A 136 8.90 -12.03 -6.80
CA PRO A 136 8.35 -13.22 -7.44
C PRO A 136 6.82 -13.35 -7.25
N ASP A 137 6.25 -12.62 -6.31
CA ASP A 137 4.80 -12.52 -6.07
C ASP A 137 4.07 -11.64 -7.09
N THR A 138 4.80 -10.95 -7.97
CA THR A 138 4.27 -10.08 -9.03
C THR A 138 3.40 -8.94 -8.51
N GLU A 139 3.65 -8.48 -7.28
CA GLU A 139 2.95 -7.35 -6.70
C GLU A 139 3.71 -6.04 -6.92
N ILE A 140 2.98 -4.99 -7.29
CA ILE A 140 3.45 -3.63 -7.33
C ILE A 140 2.93 -2.92 -6.09
N ARG A 141 3.86 -2.37 -5.31
CA ARG A 141 3.57 -1.73 -4.04
C ARG A 141 4.52 -0.57 -3.81
N TRP A 142 3.99 0.57 -3.41
CA TRP A 142 4.80 1.66 -2.89
C TRP A 142 4.28 2.01 -1.52
N HIS A 143 5.20 2.32 -0.62
CA HIS A 143 4.85 2.68 0.75
C HIS A 143 4.19 4.07 0.77
N LEU A 144 3.02 4.16 1.41
CA LEU A 144 2.39 5.42 1.79
C LEU A 144 2.52 5.58 3.31
N PRO A 145 3.43 6.45 3.81
CA PRO A 145 3.45 6.79 5.23
C PRO A 145 2.09 7.35 5.65
N LEU A 146 1.60 6.93 6.82
CA LEU A 146 0.29 7.31 7.34
C LEU A 146 0.19 8.83 7.51
N GLU A 147 1.28 9.47 7.94
CA GLU A 147 1.38 10.92 8.09
C GLU A 147 1.30 11.69 6.76
N ASP A 148 1.60 11.03 5.66
CA ASP A 148 1.54 11.59 4.31
C ASP A 148 0.20 11.26 3.61
N ALA A 149 -0.62 10.37 4.18
CA ALA A 149 -1.91 10.02 3.63
C ALA A 149 -2.91 11.18 3.86
N PRO A 150 -3.66 11.61 2.83
CA PRO A 150 -4.59 12.72 3.00
C PRO A 150 -5.77 12.32 3.89
N ASP A 151 -6.22 13.23 4.75
CA ASP A 151 -7.30 12.98 5.73
C ASP A 151 -8.57 12.42 5.08
N HIS A 152 -8.90 12.90 3.88
CA HIS A 152 -10.08 12.44 3.15
C HIS A 152 -9.95 10.99 2.67
N LEU A 153 -8.74 10.47 2.44
CA LEU A 153 -8.53 9.05 2.14
C LEU A 153 -8.82 8.22 3.40
N ILE A 154 -8.28 8.61 4.55
CA ILE A 154 -8.51 7.92 5.82
C ILE A 154 -10.00 7.93 6.18
N ALA A 155 -10.65 9.08 6.04
CA ALA A 155 -12.09 9.21 6.28
C ALA A 155 -12.92 8.36 5.31
N ALA A 156 -12.53 8.27 4.03
CA ALA A 156 -13.19 7.39 3.07
C ALA A 156 -13.09 5.92 3.48
N LEU A 157 -11.91 5.47 3.93
CA LEU A 157 -11.70 4.09 4.39
C LEU A 157 -12.53 3.77 5.62
N PHE A 158 -12.56 4.64 6.63
CA PHE A 158 -13.41 4.44 7.80
C PHE A 158 -14.89 4.41 7.39
N ALA A 159 -15.36 5.40 6.63
CA ALA A 159 -16.76 5.47 6.23
C ALA A 159 -17.22 4.25 5.42
N SER A 160 -16.38 3.71 4.52
CA SER A 160 -16.77 2.61 3.64
C SER A 160 -16.49 1.21 4.19
N GLU A 161 -15.37 1.01 4.87
CA GLU A 161 -14.90 -0.31 5.30
C GLU A 161 -15.13 -0.57 6.80
N ASP A 162 -14.98 0.45 7.65
CA ASP A 162 -15.01 0.27 9.10
C ASP A 162 -15.33 1.56 9.87
N ALA A 163 -16.61 1.93 9.94
CA ALA A 163 -17.05 3.24 10.45
C ALA A 163 -16.73 3.45 11.94
N ASP A 164 -16.66 2.36 12.71
CA ASP A 164 -16.40 2.38 14.14
C ASP A 164 -14.92 1.98 14.44
N TYR A 165 -14.01 2.12 13.45
CA TYR A 165 -12.63 1.61 13.50
C TYR A 165 -11.88 1.95 14.79
N GLN A 166 -12.07 3.18 15.27
CA GLN A 166 -11.39 3.69 16.47
C GLN A 166 -11.96 3.11 17.77
N ASP A 167 -13.19 2.60 17.76
CA ASP A 167 -13.94 2.27 18.99
C ASP A 167 -13.86 0.78 19.36
N HIS A 168 -13.45 -0.09 18.44
CA HIS A 168 -13.46 -1.54 18.67
C HIS A 168 -12.04 -2.14 18.74
N ILE A 169 -11.90 -3.33 19.33
CA ILE A 169 -10.60 -4.02 19.50
C ILE A 169 -10.27 -4.95 18.32
N GLY A 170 -10.12 -4.37 17.14
CA GLY A 170 -9.83 -5.10 15.89
C GLY A 170 -10.99 -5.88 15.27
N VAL A 171 -12.08 -6.14 15.99
CA VAL A 171 -13.31 -6.75 15.47
C VAL A 171 -14.54 -5.97 15.92
N ASN A 172 -15.55 -5.85 15.06
CA ASN A 172 -16.77 -5.09 15.34
C ASN A 172 -18.03 -5.99 15.35
N PRO A 173 -18.38 -6.63 16.48
CA PRO A 173 -19.56 -7.49 16.58
C PRO A 173 -20.87 -6.78 16.27
N LEU A 174 -21.00 -5.51 16.69
CA LEU A 174 -22.18 -4.68 16.41
C LEU A 174 -22.28 -4.37 14.91
N GLY A 175 -21.16 -4.03 14.27
CA GLY A 175 -21.04 -3.84 12.83
C GLY A 175 -21.40 -5.10 12.05
N ILE A 176 -20.93 -6.27 12.49
CA ILE A 176 -21.30 -7.57 11.90
C ILE A 176 -22.82 -7.79 11.98
N ALA A 177 -23.43 -7.58 13.15
CA ALA A 177 -24.88 -7.75 13.33
C ALA A 177 -25.68 -6.75 12.49
N ARG A 178 -25.24 -5.49 12.44
CA ARG A 178 -25.83 -4.42 11.62
C ARG A 178 -25.76 -4.77 10.14
N ALA A 179 -24.59 -5.18 9.65
CA ALA A 179 -24.39 -5.61 8.26
C ALA A 179 -25.26 -6.82 7.91
N ALA A 180 -25.36 -7.81 8.81
CA ALA A 180 -26.24 -8.96 8.61
C ALA A 180 -27.71 -8.53 8.49
N TRP A 181 -28.19 -7.65 9.36
CA TRP A 181 -29.56 -7.12 9.32
C TRP A 181 -29.85 -6.36 8.02
N VAL A 182 -28.96 -5.44 7.62
CA VAL A 182 -29.08 -4.65 6.38
C VAL A 182 -29.07 -5.57 5.15
N ASN A 183 -28.17 -6.55 5.11
CA ASN A 183 -28.06 -7.48 3.98
C ASN A 183 -29.31 -8.39 3.86
N LEU A 184 -29.95 -8.75 4.97
CA LEU A 184 -31.20 -9.52 4.98
C LEU A 184 -32.39 -8.71 4.46
N GLN A 185 -32.45 -7.41 4.76
CA GLN A 185 -33.50 -6.51 4.25
C GLN A 185 -33.26 -6.09 2.79
N GLY A 186 -32.00 -5.99 2.37
CA GLY A 186 -31.58 -5.33 1.13
C GLY A 186 -31.43 -6.21 -0.11
N GLY A 187 -31.88 -7.48 -0.08
CA GLY A 187 -31.85 -8.39 -1.25
C GLY A 187 -30.44 -8.73 -1.79
N GLY A 188 -29.38 -8.45 -1.02
CA GLY A 188 -27.98 -8.67 -1.43
C GLY A 188 -26.96 -8.19 -0.39
N ILE A 189 -25.69 -8.52 -0.60
CA ILE A 189 -24.58 -8.08 0.27
C ILE A 189 -24.23 -6.62 -0.05
N GLN A 190 -24.70 -5.70 0.78
CA GLN A 190 -24.46 -4.26 0.66
C GLN A 190 -23.37 -3.75 1.60
N GLN A 191 -23.19 -4.40 2.76
CA GLN A 191 -22.14 -4.08 3.73
C GLN A 191 -21.29 -5.32 4.05
N GLY A 192 -19.97 -5.11 4.08
CA GLY A 192 -19.01 -6.10 4.54
C GLY A 192 -19.05 -6.24 6.06
N ALA A 193 -18.73 -7.43 6.55
CA ALA A 193 -18.69 -7.74 7.99
C ALA A 193 -17.26 -7.79 8.55
N SER A 194 -16.23 -7.55 7.73
CA SER A 194 -14.82 -7.54 8.15
C SER A 194 -14.36 -6.11 8.45
N THR A 195 -13.71 -5.93 9.59
CA THR A 195 -13.03 -4.68 9.98
C THR A 195 -11.72 -4.48 9.23
N ILE A 196 -11.15 -3.28 9.27
CA ILE A 196 -9.82 -2.98 8.69
C ILE A 196 -8.77 -3.92 9.28
N THR A 197 -8.73 -4.10 10.61
CA THR A 197 -7.75 -4.98 11.27
C THR A 197 -7.87 -6.44 10.82
N MET A 198 -9.09 -6.95 10.62
CA MET A 198 -9.30 -8.30 10.08
C MET A 198 -8.80 -8.41 8.64
N GLN A 199 -8.97 -7.36 7.84
CA GLN A 199 -8.43 -7.33 6.48
C GLN A 199 -6.90 -7.31 6.47
N VAL A 200 -6.26 -6.56 7.38
CA VAL A 200 -4.80 -6.59 7.56
C VAL A 200 -4.31 -8.00 7.84
N VAL A 201 -4.87 -8.68 8.84
CA VAL A 201 -4.51 -10.07 9.18
C VAL A 201 -4.65 -11.02 7.99
N ARG A 202 -5.73 -10.86 7.22
CA ARG A 202 -5.96 -11.68 6.02
C ARG A 202 -4.90 -11.43 4.93
N ASN A 203 -4.51 -10.18 4.72
CA ASN A 203 -3.47 -9.83 3.75
C ASN A 203 -2.08 -10.32 4.20
N LEU A 204 -1.74 -10.17 5.48
CA LEU A 204 -0.46 -10.65 6.03
C LEU A 204 -0.36 -12.18 5.96
N SER A 205 -1.39 -12.90 6.38
CA SER A 205 -1.35 -14.37 6.44
C SER A 205 -1.36 -15.07 5.08
N GLN A 206 -1.80 -14.39 4.02
CA GLN A 206 -1.97 -14.96 2.67
C GLN A 206 -2.81 -16.25 2.62
N ASP A 207 -3.59 -16.52 3.68
CA ASP A 207 -4.40 -17.73 3.82
C ASP A 207 -5.67 -17.62 2.94
N LYS A 208 -5.66 -18.34 1.82
CA LYS A 208 -6.75 -18.37 0.84
C LYS A 208 -7.88 -19.35 1.22
N GLU A 209 -7.75 -20.11 2.32
CA GLU A 209 -8.71 -21.13 2.74
C GLU A 209 -10.09 -20.52 3.07
N ARG A 210 -11.15 -20.92 2.38
CA ARG A 210 -12.51 -20.43 2.71
C ARG A 210 -13.18 -21.31 3.76
N SER A 211 -12.74 -21.24 5.02
CA SER A 211 -13.33 -21.99 6.13
C SER A 211 -13.71 -21.14 7.35
N ILE A 212 -14.64 -21.65 8.15
CA ILE A 212 -15.02 -21.04 9.44
C ILE A 212 -13.82 -21.04 10.39
N GLN A 213 -12.99 -22.08 10.34
CA GLN A 213 -11.77 -22.18 11.16
C GLN A 213 -10.79 -21.05 10.82
N ARG A 214 -10.55 -20.77 9.52
CA ARG A 214 -9.77 -19.59 9.12
C ARG A 214 -10.40 -18.30 9.65
N LYS A 215 -11.72 -18.13 9.54
CA LYS A 215 -12.39 -16.92 10.00
C LYS A 215 -12.24 -16.70 11.52
N ILE A 216 -12.28 -17.76 12.31
CA ILE A 216 -12.00 -17.70 13.75
C ILE A 216 -10.54 -17.29 13.98
N ARG A 217 -9.57 -17.89 13.27
CA ARG A 217 -8.15 -17.48 13.35
C ARG A 217 -7.97 -15.99 13.02
N GLU A 218 -8.64 -15.49 11.97
CA GLU A 218 -8.62 -14.08 11.56
C GLU A 218 -9.14 -13.15 12.65
N ILE A 219 -10.28 -13.48 13.28
CA ILE A 219 -10.86 -12.72 14.40
C ILE A 219 -9.89 -12.68 15.59
N LEU A 220 -9.33 -13.83 15.94
CA LEU A 220 -8.41 -13.98 17.06
C LEU A 220 -7.13 -13.17 16.82
N ALA A 221 -6.52 -13.31 15.66
CA ALA A 221 -5.34 -12.55 15.26
C ALA A 221 -5.63 -11.03 15.15
N ALA A 222 -6.82 -10.63 14.70
CA ALA A 222 -7.17 -9.20 14.60
C ALA A 222 -7.25 -8.54 15.99
N VAL A 223 -7.83 -9.23 16.97
CA VAL A 223 -7.85 -8.76 18.36
C VAL A 223 -6.45 -8.65 18.94
N ALA A 224 -5.60 -9.64 18.68
CA ALA A 224 -4.20 -9.62 19.12
C ALA A 224 -3.43 -8.46 18.48
N LEU A 225 -3.57 -8.28 17.17
CA LEU A 225 -2.89 -7.25 16.40
C LEU A 225 -3.26 -5.84 16.89
N ASP A 226 -4.57 -5.56 17.03
CA ASP A 226 -5.08 -4.26 17.46
C ASP A 226 -4.59 -3.87 18.86
N ARG A 227 -4.51 -4.84 19.78
CA ARG A 227 -4.06 -4.61 21.16
C ARG A 227 -2.56 -4.35 21.27
N ASN A 228 -1.75 -4.98 20.42
CA ASN A 228 -0.30 -4.93 20.53
C ASN A 228 0.32 -3.78 19.71
N LEU A 229 -0.23 -3.48 18.52
CA LEU A 229 0.29 -2.41 17.65
C LEU A 229 -0.50 -1.09 17.77
N GLY A 230 -1.77 -1.15 18.19
CA GLY A 230 -2.64 0.01 18.17
C GLY A 230 -3.12 0.40 16.77
N LYS A 231 -3.98 1.42 16.72
CA LYS A 231 -4.74 1.81 15.52
C LYS A 231 -3.85 2.37 14.41
N GLU A 232 -2.93 3.25 14.74
CA GLU A 232 -2.07 3.91 13.75
C GLU A 232 -1.20 2.90 13.00
N GLN A 233 -0.56 1.98 13.71
CA GLN A 233 0.30 0.97 13.10
C GLN A 233 -0.49 -0.05 12.27
N VAL A 234 -1.68 -0.46 12.72
CA VAL A 234 -2.56 -1.32 11.91
C VAL A 234 -3.00 -0.60 10.64
N LEU A 235 -3.37 0.68 10.75
CA LEU A 235 -3.77 1.49 9.61
C LEU A 235 -2.60 1.73 8.64
N GLN A 236 -1.39 1.93 9.15
CA GLN A 236 -0.17 2.04 8.34
C GLN A 236 0.03 0.79 7.47
N ILE A 237 -0.09 -0.41 8.05
CA ILE A 237 -0.01 -1.66 7.28
C ILE A 237 -1.17 -1.72 6.27
N TYR A 238 -2.37 -1.30 6.68
CA TYR A 238 -3.54 -1.32 5.81
C TYR A 238 -3.41 -0.40 4.59
N LEU A 239 -2.69 0.73 4.67
CA LEU A 239 -2.49 1.61 3.52
C LEU A 239 -1.69 0.93 2.41
N ASP A 240 -0.78 0.04 2.78
CA ASP A 240 0.04 -0.69 1.81
C ASP A 240 -0.62 -1.99 1.39
N ALA A 241 -1.41 -2.64 2.26
CA ALA A 241 -1.87 -4.03 2.11
C ALA A 241 -2.78 -4.39 0.92
N PRO A 242 -3.88 -3.66 0.66
CA PRO A 242 -4.98 -4.20 -0.10
C PRO A 242 -4.66 -4.28 -1.58
N TYR A 243 -5.08 -5.39 -2.19
CA TYR A 243 -5.21 -5.48 -3.64
C TYR A 243 -6.24 -4.46 -4.14
N LEU A 244 -5.85 -3.62 -5.08
CA LEU A 244 -6.67 -2.51 -5.62
C LEU A 244 -6.77 -2.52 -7.15
N GLY A 245 -6.04 -3.39 -7.84
CA GLY A 245 -6.11 -3.46 -9.30
C GLY A 245 -5.16 -4.46 -9.93
N GLN A 246 -5.20 -4.56 -11.26
CA GLN A 246 -4.34 -5.43 -12.05
C GLN A 246 -3.74 -4.63 -13.21
N HIS A 247 -2.44 -4.76 -13.44
CA HIS A 247 -1.76 -4.27 -14.64
C HIS A 247 -1.08 -5.45 -15.36
N GLY A 248 -1.74 -5.97 -16.40
CA GLY A 248 -1.27 -7.18 -17.08
C GLY A 248 -1.15 -8.36 -16.10
N SER A 249 0.06 -8.90 -15.95
CA SER A 249 0.34 -9.99 -15.00
C SER A 249 0.62 -9.52 -13.57
N PHE A 250 0.70 -8.21 -13.32
CA PHE A 250 1.06 -7.66 -12.02
C PHE A 250 -0.14 -7.20 -11.21
N SER A 251 -0.15 -7.54 -9.92
CA SER A 251 -1.14 -7.07 -8.95
C SER A 251 -0.77 -5.68 -8.46
N ILE A 252 -1.73 -4.76 -8.37
CA ILE A 252 -1.53 -3.43 -7.78
C ILE A 252 -2.02 -3.46 -6.34
N CYS A 253 -1.10 -3.33 -5.39
CA CYS A 253 -1.36 -3.43 -3.96
C CYS A 253 -0.98 -2.12 -3.24
N GLY A 254 -1.88 -1.64 -2.38
CA GLY A 254 -1.70 -0.42 -1.61
C GLY A 254 -2.11 0.86 -2.35
N PHE A 255 -2.42 1.91 -1.58
CA PHE A 255 -3.02 3.13 -2.11
C PHE A 255 -2.05 3.98 -2.94
N GLU A 256 -0.76 4.01 -2.60
CA GLU A 256 0.24 4.71 -3.42
C GLU A 256 0.36 4.07 -4.81
N ALA A 257 0.43 2.74 -4.87
CA ALA A 257 0.48 2.03 -6.15
C ALA A 257 -0.80 2.18 -6.96
N ALA A 258 -1.97 2.13 -6.32
CA ALA A 258 -3.25 2.36 -6.97
C ALA A 258 -3.39 3.79 -7.50
N SER A 259 -2.95 4.81 -6.74
CA SER A 259 -2.98 6.20 -7.18
C SER A 259 -2.12 6.41 -8.42
N ARG A 260 -0.88 5.91 -8.40
CA ARG A 260 0.03 5.96 -9.56
C ARG A 260 -0.53 5.20 -10.75
N HIS A 261 -1.13 4.04 -10.51
CA HIS A 261 -1.70 3.22 -11.57
C HIS A 261 -2.92 3.85 -12.23
N TYR A 262 -3.86 4.43 -11.47
CA TYR A 262 -5.12 4.95 -12.02
C TYR A 262 -5.06 6.42 -12.42
N TYR A 263 -4.18 7.22 -11.79
CA TYR A 263 -4.15 8.67 -11.94
C TYR A 263 -2.76 9.25 -12.25
N GLY A 264 -1.68 8.47 -12.11
CA GLY A 264 -0.32 8.92 -12.40
C GLY A 264 0.26 9.93 -11.40
N ILE A 265 -0.37 10.05 -10.22
CA ILE A 265 0.04 10.96 -9.14
C ILE A 265 0.36 10.19 -7.86
N SER A 266 0.97 10.85 -6.88
CA SER A 266 1.13 10.25 -5.54
C SER A 266 -0.23 10.16 -4.85
N ALA A 267 -0.41 9.19 -3.95
CA ALA A 267 -1.62 9.11 -3.13
C ALA A 267 -1.79 10.33 -2.20
N ARG A 268 -0.69 11.02 -1.88
CA ARG A 268 -0.66 12.29 -1.14
C ARG A 268 -1.46 13.40 -1.83
N ASP A 269 -1.50 13.36 -3.16
CA ASP A 269 -2.09 14.39 -4.02
C ASP A 269 -3.49 14.01 -4.52
N LEU A 270 -4.08 12.93 -4.00
CA LEU A 270 -5.42 12.51 -4.39
C LEU A 270 -6.44 13.62 -4.05
N SER A 271 -7.40 13.82 -4.94
CA SER A 271 -8.61 14.56 -4.58
C SER A 271 -9.56 13.71 -3.75
N LEU A 272 -10.50 14.34 -3.04
CA LEU A 272 -11.58 13.66 -2.32
C LEU A 272 -12.31 12.62 -3.20
N SER A 273 -12.62 12.99 -4.45
CA SER A 273 -13.28 12.12 -5.43
C SER A 273 -12.41 10.90 -5.79
N GLN A 274 -11.11 11.10 -6.03
CA GLN A 274 -10.19 10.03 -6.39
C GLN A 274 -9.94 9.08 -5.20
N ALA A 275 -9.73 9.62 -4.00
CA ALA A 275 -9.54 8.84 -2.78
C ALA A 275 -10.79 8.02 -2.42
N ALA A 276 -11.98 8.64 -2.46
CA ALA A 276 -13.25 7.94 -2.28
C ALA A 276 -13.46 6.84 -3.33
N THR A 277 -12.98 7.06 -4.56
CA THR A 277 -13.00 6.02 -5.60
C THR A 277 -12.15 4.83 -5.19
N LEU A 278 -10.87 5.04 -4.85
CA LEU A 278 -9.96 3.96 -4.46
C LEU A 278 -10.43 3.19 -3.21
N ALA A 279 -10.97 3.89 -2.22
CA ALA A 279 -11.58 3.23 -1.05
C ALA A 279 -12.79 2.37 -1.47
N SER A 280 -13.63 2.86 -2.38
CA SER A 280 -14.89 2.19 -2.74
C SER A 280 -14.74 0.92 -3.60
N ILE A 281 -13.57 0.70 -4.23
CA ILE A 281 -13.33 -0.46 -5.09
C ILE A 281 -12.83 -1.69 -4.32
N LEU A 282 -12.33 -1.51 -3.09
CA LEU A 282 -11.80 -2.57 -2.22
C LEU A 282 -12.64 -3.86 -2.18
N PRO A 283 -13.98 -3.82 -2.14
CA PRO A 283 -14.78 -5.05 -2.08
C PRO A 283 -14.65 -5.95 -3.31
N ALA A 284 -14.38 -5.39 -4.49
CA ALA A 284 -14.14 -6.15 -5.72
C ALA A 284 -13.38 -5.29 -6.75
N PRO A 285 -12.06 -5.13 -6.62
CA PRO A 285 -11.30 -4.17 -7.43
C PRO A 285 -11.42 -4.42 -8.93
N ALA A 286 -11.33 -5.68 -9.37
CA ALA A 286 -11.50 -6.04 -10.77
C ALA A 286 -12.90 -5.71 -11.34
N LYS A 287 -13.95 -5.66 -10.51
CA LYS A 287 -15.33 -5.35 -10.95
C LYS A 287 -15.58 -3.84 -11.02
N TYR A 288 -14.91 -3.08 -10.16
CA TYR A 288 -15.13 -1.65 -9.96
C TYR A 288 -13.92 -0.80 -10.40
N ALA A 289 -12.95 -1.39 -11.10
CA ALA A 289 -11.76 -0.68 -11.56
C ALA A 289 -12.16 0.57 -12.36
N PRO A 290 -11.68 1.77 -11.97
CA PRO A 290 -12.21 3.04 -12.48
C PRO A 290 -11.82 3.32 -13.94
N ASP A 291 -10.76 2.69 -14.44
CA ASP A 291 -10.28 2.78 -15.82
C ASP A 291 -11.10 1.92 -16.80
N THR A 292 -11.61 0.78 -16.36
CA THR A 292 -12.34 -0.19 -17.20
C THR A 292 -13.85 -0.22 -16.94
N ALA A 293 -14.30 0.20 -15.76
CA ALA A 293 -15.70 0.21 -15.34
C ALA A 293 -16.11 1.53 -14.67
N PRO A 294 -15.91 2.70 -15.32
CA PRO A 294 -16.09 4.02 -14.69
C PRO A 294 -17.49 4.25 -14.12
N GLU A 295 -18.56 3.77 -14.78
CA GLU A 295 -19.94 3.91 -14.27
C GLU A 295 -20.16 3.12 -12.97
N ARG A 296 -19.59 1.91 -12.87
CA ARG A 296 -19.70 1.10 -11.65
C ARG A 296 -18.83 1.67 -10.54
N ALA A 297 -17.65 2.16 -10.87
CA ALA A 297 -16.76 2.88 -9.95
C ALA A 297 -17.45 4.14 -9.41
N LYS A 298 -18.08 4.93 -10.28
CA LYS A 298 -18.83 6.13 -9.90
C LYS A 298 -19.94 5.82 -8.91
N ALA A 299 -20.77 4.82 -9.19
CA ALA A 299 -21.85 4.42 -8.27
C ALA A 299 -21.33 3.99 -6.89
N ARG A 300 -20.15 3.35 -6.84
CA ARG A 300 -19.49 2.96 -5.59
C ARG A 300 -18.89 4.15 -4.85
N ARG A 301 -18.14 5.01 -5.54
CA ARG A 301 -17.59 6.27 -5.02
C ARG A 301 -18.70 7.13 -4.44
N ASP A 302 -19.79 7.34 -5.17
CA ASP A 302 -20.90 8.19 -4.74
C ASP A 302 -21.58 7.65 -3.48
N ARG A 303 -21.61 6.32 -3.28
CA ARG A 303 -22.04 5.72 -2.02
C ARG A 303 -21.06 6.02 -0.89
N THR A 304 -19.75 5.88 -1.12
CA THR A 304 -18.72 6.20 -0.12
C THR A 304 -18.76 7.67 0.27
N LEU A 305 -18.86 8.59 -0.69
CA LEU A 305 -18.98 10.04 -0.44
C LEU A 305 -20.20 10.39 0.44
N ARG A 306 -21.35 9.74 0.21
CA ARG A 306 -22.53 9.91 1.09
C ARG A 306 -22.27 9.37 2.49
N LEU A 307 -21.60 8.23 2.63
CA LEU A 307 -21.21 7.70 3.94
C LEU A 307 -20.24 8.65 4.67
N MET A 308 -19.30 9.26 3.95
CA MET A 308 -18.39 10.26 4.52
C MET A 308 -19.16 11.48 5.03
N ARG A 309 -20.12 12.00 4.26
CA ARG A 309 -21.00 13.08 4.69
C ARG A 309 -21.79 12.70 5.94
N ASP A 310 -22.36 11.50 5.97
CA ASP A 310 -23.15 11.00 7.11
C ASP A 310 -22.24 10.81 8.36
N ALA A 311 -20.94 10.59 8.16
CA ALA A 311 -19.91 10.54 9.21
C ALA A 311 -19.35 11.93 9.59
N GLY A 312 -19.86 13.02 9.00
CA GLY A 312 -19.51 14.40 9.36
C GLY A 312 -18.49 15.09 8.45
N TRP A 313 -18.14 14.50 7.29
CA TRP A 313 -17.34 15.20 6.28
C TRP A 313 -18.12 16.39 5.68
N ASP A 314 -17.41 17.44 5.26
CA ASP A 314 -18.03 18.65 4.74
C ASP A 314 -18.97 18.36 3.55
N ALA A 315 -20.21 18.84 3.66
CA ALA A 315 -21.24 18.55 2.67
C ALA A 315 -20.98 19.25 1.34
N ALA A 316 -20.38 20.44 1.33
CA ALA A 316 -20.10 21.16 0.09
C ALA A 316 -18.99 20.47 -0.71
N GLU A 317 -17.93 20.00 -0.04
CA GLU A 317 -16.89 19.18 -0.67
C GLU A 317 -17.45 17.88 -1.24
N VAL A 318 -18.34 17.20 -0.51
CA VAL A 318 -19.00 15.97 -0.97
C VAL A 318 -19.84 16.23 -2.22
N GLU A 319 -20.67 17.27 -2.24
CA GLU A 319 -21.49 17.60 -3.42
C GLU A 319 -20.62 17.98 -4.63
N ALA A 320 -19.50 18.68 -4.42
CA ALA A 320 -18.53 18.95 -5.48
C ALA A 320 -17.92 17.64 -6.05
N ALA A 321 -17.48 16.73 -5.18
CA ALA A 321 -16.91 15.44 -5.60
C ALA A 321 -17.94 14.51 -6.27
N LEU A 322 -19.22 14.57 -5.87
CA LEU A 322 -20.31 13.81 -6.49
C LEU A 322 -20.55 14.23 -7.95
N ALA A 323 -20.36 15.52 -8.23
CA ALA A 323 -20.49 16.10 -9.57
C ALA A 323 -19.31 15.77 -10.50
N GLU A 324 -18.16 15.38 -9.95
CA GLU A 324 -16.99 15.01 -10.75
C GLU A 324 -17.20 13.68 -11.51
N PRO A 325 -16.81 13.59 -12.78
CA PRO A 325 -16.73 12.32 -13.50
C PRO A 325 -15.58 11.44 -12.96
N ILE A 326 -15.64 10.14 -13.23
CA ILE A 326 -14.48 9.26 -13.01
C ILE A 326 -13.53 9.44 -14.19
N VAL A 327 -12.35 10.03 -13.93
CA VAL A 327 -11.27 10.18 -14.91
C VAL A 327 -10.07 9.37 -14.42
N ALA A 328 -10.03 8.11 -14.79
CA ALA A 328 -8.92 7.20 -14.49
C ALA A 328 -8.43 6.55 -15.78
N SER A 329 -7.13 6.36 -15.89
CA SER A 329 -6.52 5.60 -16.98
C SER A 329 -5.33 4.83 -16.45
N ALA A 330 -5.26 3.54 -16.81
CA ALA A 330 -4.14 2.69 -16.45
C ALA A 330 -2.83 3.29 -16.96
N GLN A 331 -2.01 3.75 -16.03
CA GLN A 331 -0.68 4.25 -16.33
C GLN A 331 0.26 3.08 -16.64
N PRO A 332 1.20 3.26 -17.57
CA PRO A 332 2.21 2.26 -17.83
C PRO A 332 3.04 2.04 -16.56
N LEU A 333 3.26 0.77 -16.21
CA LEU A 333 4.31 0.46 -15.26
C LEU A 333 5.66 0.83 -15.89
N PRO A 334 6.64 1.30 -15.10
CA PRO A 334 7.95 1.60 -15.65
C PRO A 334 8.57 0.35 -16.31
N GLU A 335 8.89 0.45 -17.59
CA GLU A 335 9.46 -0.67 -18.35
C GLU A 335 10.95 -0.89 -18.01
N ASP A 336 11.38 -2.16 -18.04
CA ASP A 336 12.79 -2.52 -17.99
C ASP A 336 13.46 -2.13 -19.32
N ARG A 337 14.23 -1.04 -19.32
CA ARG A 337 14.88 -0.51 -20.54
C ARG A 337 15.88 -1.49 -21.16
N TYR A 338 16.49 -2.35 -20.34
CA TYR A 338 17.49 -3.33 -20.75
C TYR A 338 17.19 -4.71 -20.15
N PRO A 339 16.25 -5.49 -20.74
CA PRO A 339 15.77 -6.74 -20.13
C PRO A 339 16.86 -7.77 -19.82
N ALA A 340 17.84 -7.95 -20.70
CA ALA A 340 18.94 -8.88 -20.49
C ALA A 340 19.86 -8.47 -19.32
N TYR A 341 20.10 -7.15 -19.17
CA TYR A 341 20.85 -6.62 -18.04
C TYR A 341 20.07 -6.81 -16.74
N MET A 342 18.78 -6.46 -16.73
CA MET A 342 17.91 -6.61 -15.57
C MET A 342 17.78 -8.07 -15.13
N GLN A 343 17.70 -9.01 -16.06
CA GLN A 343 17.71 -10.44 -15.75
C GLN A 343 19.02 -10.86 -15.07
N ALA A 344 20.17 -10.46 -15.62
CA ALA A 344 21.47 -10.77 -15.02
C ALA A 344 21.64 -10.12 -13.64
N THR A 345 21.20 -8.87 -13.48
CA THR A 345 21.21 -8.16 -12.19
C THR A 345 20.36 -8.88 -11.16
N ARG A 346 19.12 -9.24 -11.51
CA ARG A 346 18.21 -9.97 -10.59
C ARG A 346 18.82 -11.30 -10.17
N SER A 347 19.30 -12.11 -11.13
CA SER A 347 19.95 -13.39 -10.83
C SER A 347 21.17 -13.24 -9.93
N TRP A 348 21.98 -12.18 -10.11
CA TRP A 348 23.11 -11.92 -9.24
C TRP A 348 22.66 -11.52 -7.83
N LEU A 349 21.69 -10.63 -7.69
CA LEU A 349 21.18 -10.18 -6.39
C LEU A 349 20.58 -11.35 -5.60
N GLU A 350 19.73 -12.17 -6.22
CA GLU A 350 19.10 -13.34 -5.59
C GLU A 350 20.11 -14.41 -5.18
N ALA A 351 21.25 -14.51 -5.87
CA ALA A 351 22.31 -15.45 -5.53
C ALA A 351 23.23 -14.98 -4.40
N ASN A 352 23.24 -13.68 -4.10
CA ASN A 352 24.21 -13.07 -3.16
C ASN A 352 23.56 -12.39 -1.95
N LEU A 353 22.26 -12.10 -1.99
CA LEU A 353 21.54 -11.39 -0.95
C LEU A 353 20.29 -12.16 -0.53
N GLU A 354 19.90 -11.98 0.73
CA GLU A 354 18.65 -12.53 1.25
C GLU A 354 17.43 -11.86 0.58
N PRO A 355 16.31 -12.59 0.38
CA PRO A 355 15.14 -12.06 -0.33
C PRO A 355 14.58 -10.74 0.24
N HIS A 356 14.59 -10.57 1.56
CA HIS A 356 14.14 -9.32 2.18
C HIS A 356 15.00 -8.13 1.72
N ILE A 357 16.33 -8.26 1.67
CA ILE A 357 17.22 -7.19 1.18
C ILE A 357 16.91 -6.80 -0.28
N VAL A 358 16.47 -7.76 -1.11
CA VAL A 358 16.21 -7.52 -2.54
C VAL A 358 14.82 -6.95 -2.80
N TYR A 359 13.81 -7.39 -2.03
CA TYR A 359 12.39 -7.21 -2.35
C TYR A 359 11.54 -6.59 -1.23
N GLY A 360 12.13 -6.17 -0.11
CA GLY A 360 11.39 -5.61 1.02
C GLY A 360 12.27 -4.77 1.91
#